data_AF-N6VSI2-F1
#
_entry.id   AF-N6VSI2-F1
#
_cell.length_a   1.000
_cell.length_b   1.000
_cell.length_c   1.000
_cell.angle_alpha   90.00
_cell.angle_beta   90.00
_cell.angle_gamma   90.00
#
_symmetry.space_group_name_H-M   'P 1'
#
loop_
_entity.id
_entity.type
_entity.pdbx_description
1 polymer ?
#
loop_
_entity_poly.entity_id
_entity_poly.type
_entity_poly.pdbx_seq_one_letter_code
_entity_poly.pdbx_strand_id
1 'polypeptide(L)'
;MQNFELLEKSYELAKNIRDPYVRGNLLKDIAEGYCELNEFKKALEIVNEIDEESIRLEALNSLAIKLAKDREACKELLKRSFKLAKKYGKMEEYIITLAKIANTLAEVHESYKNVISEALKNTSLLKIDEKAKVLSDILGIIKDLDESREVVKEVLKIVEKLDEKERDGVLSTVILDLLKIGNIEKAIELSKRIKDHFWKTEAYIYIAYYLYKSKKQYKNYINMAVESAMNIKDEFWRDTALTKIAICLVKTGDYDQAIEISKAIKSDKALKSVVCGMSKNEMFNNALELAKEIKSNFWKALALSCIVRDLGMLGKSYDEVLNKVLKIADMIDNPVHKSIVLYNISCKIAKIGDEKKALEIVEKIEDTFWKAKALRDIAIIGGKQ
;
A
#
# COMPACT_ATOMS: atom_id res chain seq x y z
N MET A 1 -24.34 15.52 -0.99
CA MET A 1 -25.13 15.39 0.27
C MET A 1 -25.03 13.98 0.82
N GLN A 2 -25.30 12.94 0.00
CA GLN A 2 -25.17 11.53 0.37
C GLN A 2 -23.79 11.13 0.94
N ASN A 3 -22.68 11.57 0.33
CA ASN A 3 -21.33 11.24 0.83
C ASN A 3 -21.07 11.76 2.25
N PHE A 4 -21.55 12.96 2.60
CA PHE A 4 -21.42 13.50 3.95
C PHE A 4 -22.28 12.72 4.96
N GLU A 5 -23.47 12.28 4.56
CA GLU A 5 -24.32 11.44 5.40
C GLU A 5 -23.65 10.08 5.69
N LEU A 6 -22.98 9.48 4.69
CA LEU A 6 -22.21 8.25 4.88
C LEU A 6 -21.02 8.45 5.81
N LEU A 7 -20.29 9.57 5.70
CA LEU A 7 -19.21 9.91 6.63
C LEU A 7 -19.71 10.16 8.05
N GLU A 8 -20.84 10.84 8.21
CA GLU A 8 -21.42 11.10 9.52
C GLU A 8 -21.90 9.80 10.17
N LYS A 9 -22.54 8.90 9.41
CA LYS A 9 -22.87 7.54 9.90
C LYS A 9 -21.63 6.75 10.29
N SER A 10 -20.55 6.85 9.51
CA SER A 10 -19.27 6.22 9.84
C SER A 10 -18.69 6.78 11.15
N TYR A 11 -18.74 8.10 11.33
CA TYR A 11 -18.28 8.81 12.52
C TYR A 11 -19.07 8.41 13.77
N GLU A 12 -20.40 8.35 13.69
CA GLU A 12 -21.24 7.91 14.81
C GLU A 12 -21.01 6.44 15.17
N LEU A 13 -20.77 5.56 14.20
CA LEU A 13 -20.34 4.18 14.49
C LEU A 13 -18.96 4.14 15.17
N ALA A 14 -18.02 4.98 14.72
CA ALA A 14 -16.66 5.04 15.29
C ALA A 14 -16.67 5.44 16.77
N LYS A 15 -17.54 6.38 17.16
CA LYS A 15 -17.68 6.81 18.56
C LYS A 15 -18.12 5.71 19.51
N ASN A 16 -18.82 4.69 18.99
CA ASN A 16 -19.28 3.55 19.77
C ASN A 16 -18.21 2.44 19.93
N ILE A 17 -17.03 2.57 19.30
CA ILE A 17 -15.93 1.63 19.46
C ILE A 17 -15.24 1.85 20.81
N ARG A 18 -15.25 0.81 21.65
CA ARG A 18 -14.70 0.86 23.02
C ARG A 18 -13.18 0.97 23.07
N ASP A 19 -12.50 0.26 22.19
CA ASP A 19 -11.03 0.24 22.15
C ASP A 19 -10.52 1.60 21.61
N PRO A 20 -9.78 2.40 22.41
CA PRO A 20 -9.32 3.72 21.99
C PRO A 20 -8.36 3.70 20.80
N TYR A 21 -7.57 2.63 20.66
CA TYR A 21 -6.63 2.47 19.55
C TYR A 21 -7.38 2.18 18.24
N VAL A 22 -8.38 1.27 18.28
CA VAL A 22 -9.23 0.97 17.12
C VAL A 22 -10.09 2.19 16.76
N ARG A 23 -10.69 2.85 17.75
CA ARG A 23 -11.47 4.08 17.56
C ARG A 23 -10.62 5.17 16.97
N GLY A 24 -9.44 5.45 17.53
CA GLY A 24 -8.53 6.47 17.04
C GLY A 24 -8.13 6.25 15.57
N ASN A 25 -7.80 5.01 15.19
CA ASN A 25 -7.46 4.70 13.80
C ASN A 25 -8.63 4.92 12.84
N LEU A 26 -9.85 4.57 13.24
CA LEU A 26 -11.03 4.83 12.43
C LEU A 26 -11.36 6.33 12.35
N LEU A 27 -11.22 7.07 13.45
CA LEU A 27 -11.41 8.53 13.46
C LEU A 27 -10.39 9.24 12.57
N LYS A 28 -9.13 8.80 12.57
CA LYS A 28 -8.11 9.25 11.61
C LYS A 28 -8.60 9.01 10.18
N ASP A 29 -9.01 7.77 9.87
CA ASP A 29 -9.52 7.42 8.55
C ASP A 29 -10.71 8.31 8.15
N ILE A 30 -11.65 8.59 9.06
CA ILE A 30 -12.82 9.42 8.80
C ILE A 30 -12.46 10.90 8.61
N ALA A 31 -11.54 11.44 9.43
CA ALA A 31 -11.05 12.80 9.27
C ALA A 31 -10.40 13.02 7.90
N GLU A 32 -9.63 12.04 7.41
CA GLU A 32 -9.11 12.05 6.05
C GLU A 32 -10.24 12.09 5.02
N GLY A 33 -11.34 11.37 5.24
CA GLY A 33 -12.52 11.39 4.38
C GLY A 33 -13.19 12.77 4.31
N TYR A 34 -13.41 13.44 5.44
CA TYR A 34 -13.91 14.82 5.45
C TYR A 34 -12.95 15.77 4.74
N CYS A 35 -11.64 15.61 4.95
CA CYS A 35 -10.61 16.40 4.27
C CYS A 35 -10.63 16.20 2.75
N GLU A 36 -10.84 14.97 2.26
CA GLU A 36 -10.98 14.68 0.82
C GLU A 36 -12.24 15.29 0.20
N LEU A 37 -13.28 15.53 0.99
CA LEU A 37 -14.49 16.24 0.58
C LEU A 37 -14.43 17.76 0.89
N ASN A 38 -13.24 18.31 1.18
CA ASN A 38 -12.97 19.71 1.50
C ASN A 38 -13.61 20.25 2.80
N GLU A 39 -14.00 19.38 3.73
CA GLU A 39 -14.54 19.74 5.05
C GLU A 39 -13.44 19.76 6.13
N PHE A 40 -12.47 20.67 5.95
CA PHE A 40 -11.26 20.70 6.78
C PHE A 40 -11.52 20.99 8.25
N LYS A 41 -12.52 21.82 8.55
CA LYS A 41 -12.86 22.17 9.95
C LYS A 41 -13.33 20.93 10.70
N LYS A 42 -14.26 20.17 10.13
CA LYS A 42 -14.76 18.92 10.71
C LYS A 42 -13.67 17.86 10.80
N ALA A 43 -12.81 17.74 9.78
CA ALA A 43 -11.65 16.86 9.82
C ALA A 43 -10.74 17.18 11.03
N LEU A 44 -10.44 18.46 11.29
CA LEU A 44 -9.63 18.87 12.43
C LEU A 44 -10.32 18.67 13.78
N GLU A 45 -11.63 18.90 13.86
CA GLU A 45 -12.42 18.58 15.05
C GLU A 45 -12.27 17.09 15.40
N ILE A 46 -12.46 16.20 14.43
CA ILE A 46 -12.32 14.75 14.61
C ILE A 46 -10.88 14.36 15.01
N VAL A 47 -9.85 14.97 14.40
CA VAL A 47 -8.45 14.69 14.79
C VAL A 47 -8.18 15.08 16.25
N ASN A 48 -8.78 16.16 16.74
CA ASN A 48 -8.61 16.57 18.13
C ASN A 48 -9.28 15.62 19.13
N GLU A 49 -10.27 14.83 18.70
CA GLU A 49 -10.94 13.80 19.52
C GLU A 49 -10.14 12.49 19.63
N ILE A 50 -9.08 12.32 18.83
CA ILE A 50 -8.23 11.12 18.89
C ILE A 50 -7.38 11.19 20.16
N ASP A 51 -7.61 10.29 21.11
CA ASP A 51 -6.89 10.27 22.40
C ASP A 51 -5.40 9.91 22.25
N GLU A 52 -5.12 8.87 21.47
CA GLU A 52 -3.76 8.35 21.24
C GLU A 52 -2.89 9.36 20.47
N GLU A 53 -1.86 9.91 21.12
CA GLU A 53 -1.03 10.97 20.54
C GLU A 53 -0.26 10.51 19.30
N SER A 54 0.12 9.24 19.20
CA SER A 54 0.75 8.68 18.00
C SER A 54 -0.21 8.66 16.81
N ILE A 55 -1.46 8.22 17.02
CA ILE A 55 -2.50 8.23 15.97
C ILE A 55 -2.86 9.68 15.61
N ARG A 56 -2.90 10.59 16.58
CA ARG A 56 -3.11 12.01 16.34
C ARG A 56 -1.99 12.63 15.49
N LEU A 57 -0.73 12.26 15.74
CA LEU A 57 0.41 12.66 14.90
C LEU A 57 0.22 12.17 13.45
N GLU A 58 -0.11 10.89 13.27
CA GLU A 58 -0.38 10.33 11.94
C GLU A 58 -1.52 11.08 11.23
N ALA A 59 -2.60 11.38 11.95
CA ALA A 59 -3.75 12.10 11.39
C ALA A 59 -3.39 13.53 10.96
N LEU A 60 -2.64 14.26 11.80
CA LEU A 60 -2.13 15.60 11.46
C LEU A 60 -1.22 15.55 10.22
N ASN A 61 -0.36 14.54 10.13
CA ASN A 61 0.51 14.32 8.97
C ASN A 61 -0.31 14.09 7.69
N SER A 62 -1.31 13.20 7.75
CA SER A 62 -2.22 12.94 6.63
C SER A 62 -2.95 14.20 6.18
N LEU A 63 -3.49 14.99 7.11
CA LEU A 63 -4.17 16.24 6.79
C LEU A 63 -3.20 17.27 6.18
N ALA A 64 -1.98 17.39 6.69
CA ALA A 64 -0.97 18.31 6.16
C ALA A 64 -0.60 17.97 4.71
N ILE A 65 -0.48 16.68 4.36
CA ILE A 65 -0.24 16.23 2.98
C ILE A 65 -1.38 16.63 2.06
N LYS A 66 -2.64 16.43 2.49
CA LYS A 66 -3.82 16.80 1.69
C LYS A 66 -3.95 18.31 1.51
N LEU A 67 -3.60 19.08 2.53
CA LEU A 67 -3.61 20.53 2.55
C LEU A 67 -2.32 21.15 2.00
N ALA A 68 -1.44 20.40 1.34
CA ALA A 68 -0.16 20.90 0.87
C ALA A 68 -0.26 22.23 0.09
N LYS A 69 -1.33 22.42 -0.69
CA LYS A 69 -1.59 23.66 -1.44
C LYS A 69 -1.99 24.85 -0.56
N ASP A 70 -2.69 24.61 0.54
CA ASP A 70 -2.99 25.64 1.53
C ASP A 70 -1.78 25.81 2.45
N ARG A 71 -0.91 26.75 2.06
CA ARG A 71 0.38 26.97 2.75
C ARG A 71 0.21 27.34 4.21
N GLU A 72 -0.86 28.03 4.59
CA GLU A 72 -1.07 28.45 5.98
C GLU A 72 -1.55 27.27 6.82
N ALA A 73 -2.60 26.57 6.37
CA ALA A 73 -3.12 25.40 7.07
C ALA A 73 -2.05 24.30 7.17
N CYS A 74 -1.35 24.02 6.07
CA CYS A 74 -0.26 23.04 6.04
C CYS A 74 0.86 23.38 7.03
N LYS A 75 1.31 24.64 7.08
CA LYS A 75 2.34 25.07 8.04
C LYS A 75 1.90 24.92 9.49
N GLU A 76 0.65 25.23 9.81
CA GLU A 76 0.12 25.07 11.16
C GLU A 76 0.08 23.59 11.57
N LEU A 77 -0.38 22.71 10.68
CA LEU A 77 -0.38 21.26 10.94
C LEU A 77 1.03 20.69 11.08
N LEU A 78 1.98 21.12 10.24
CA LEU A 78 3.38 20.71 10.35
C LEU A 78 4.03 21.15 11.66
N LYS A 79 3.72 22.36 12.15
CA LYS A 79 4.22 22.81 13.48
C LYS A 79 3.72 21.90 14.60
N ARG A 80 2.44 21.50 14.57
CA ARG A 80 1.87 20.59 15.57
C ARG A 80 2.47 19.19 15.47
N SER A 81 2.57 18.68 14.24
CA SER A 81 3.21 17.40 13.94
C SER A 81 4.66 17.36 14.43
N PHE A 82 5.48 18.37 14.11
CA PHE A 82 6.87 18.45 14.56
C PHE A 82 7.01 18.40 16.08
N LYS A 83 6.15 19.14 16.81
CA LYS A 83 6.15 19.14 18.28
C LYS A 83 5.86 17.75 18.85
N LEU A 84 4.86 17.05 18.31
CA LEU A 84 4.54 15.68 18.72
C LEU A 84 5.66 14.70 18.35
N ALA A 85 6.13 14.75 17.10
CA ALA A 85 7.21 13.90 16.62
C ALA A 85 8.47 14.03 17.49
N LYS A 86 8.86 15.25 17.83
CA LYS A 86 10.00 15.49 18.72
C LYS A 86 9.75 15.00 20.14
N LYS A 87 8.55 15.21 20.69
CA LYS A 87 8.17 14.77 22.06
C LYS A 87 8.26 13.24 22.21
N TYR A 88 7.93 12.49 21.17
CA TYR A 88 7.85 11.02 21.22
C TYR A 88 8.97 10.28 20.48
N GLY A 89 9.97 10.99 19.95
CA GLY A 89 11.05 10.37 19.18
C GLY A 89 10.56 9.73 17.87
N LYS A 90 9.57 10.36 17.22
CA LYS A 90 8.97 9.96 15.94
C LYS A 90 9.36 10.89 14.79
N MET A 91 10.62 11.33 14.79
CA MET A 91 11.12 12.30 13.79
C MET A 91 11.13 11.72 12.38
N GLU A 92 11.28 10.41 12.23
CA GLU A 92 11.17 9.67 10.97
C GLU A 92 9.81 9.93 10.29
N GLU A 93 8.72 9.89 11.05
CA GLU A 93 7.36 10.09 10.53
C GLU A 93 7.15 11.54 10.04
N TYR A 94 7.70 12.51 10.77
CA TYR A 94 7.68 13.93 10.38
C TYR A 94 8.47 14.18 9.08
N ILE A 95 9.69 13.62 8.98
CA ILE A 95 10.54 13.79 7.80
C ILE A 95 9.89 13.19 6.56
N ILE A 96 9.34 11.99 6.68
CA ILE A 96 8.60 11.33 5.59
C ILE A 96 7.38 12.18 5.17
N THR A 97 6.72 12.83 6.12
CA THR A 97 5.58 13.74 5.84
C THR A 97 6.02 14.95 5.03
N LEU A 98 7.14 15.59 5.39
CA LEU A 98 7.72 16.69 4.59
C LEU A 98 8.02 16.24 3.15
N ALA A 99 8.62 15.06 2.98
CA ALA A 99 8.92 14.52 1.65
C ALA A 99 7.63 14.27 0.83
N LYS A 100 6.57 13.75 1.45
CA LYS A 100 5.26 13.56 0.80
C LYS A 100 4.64 14.90 0.39
N ILE A 101 4.67 15.91 1.25
CA ILE A 101 4.20 17.27 0.92
C ILE A 101 4.99 17.85 -0.25
N ALA A 102 6.32 17.70 -0.23
CA ALA A 102 7.16 18.15 -1.33
C ALA A 102 6.76 17.48 -2.66
N ASN A 103 6.54 16.16 -2.66
CA ASN A 103 6.07 15.47 -3.86
C ASN A 103 4.67 15.94 -4.30
N THR A 104 3.72 16.15 -3.37
CA THR A 104 2.38 16.69 -3.70
C THR A 104 2.46 18.08 -4.32
N LEU A 105 3.34 18.96 -3.81
CA LEU A 105 3.60 20.28 -4.38
C LEU A 105 4.24 20.19 -5.78
N ALA A 106 5.20 19.28 -5.95
CA ALA A 106 5.85 19.04 -7.24
C ALA A 106 4.85 18.62 -8.32
N GLU A 107 3.91 17.72 -7.98
CA GLU A 107 2.86 17.23 -8.89
C GLU A 107 1.91 18.33 -9.40
N VAL A 108 1.80 19.44 -8.67
CA VAL A 108 0.93 20.57 -9.00
C VAL A 108 1.72 21.81 -9.41
N HIS A 109 3.02 21.62 -9.74
CA HIS A 109 3.96 22.65 -10.19
C HIS A 109 4.15 23.81 -9.20
N GLU A 110 3.96 23.55 -7.91
CA GLU A 110 4.22 24.49 -6.82
C GLU A 110 5.67 24.38 -6.30
N SER A 111 6.12 25.39 -5.56
CA SER A 111 7.47 25.40 -4.98
C SER A 111 7.63 24.33 -3.90
N TYR A 112 8.37 23.25 -4.22
CA TYR A 112 8.59 22.11 -3.32
C TYR A 112 10.03 21.96 -2.82
N LYS A 113 11.01 22.56 -3.50
CA LYS A 113 12.46 22.36 -3.22
C LYS A 113 12.86 22.70 -1.79
N ASN A 114 12.25 23.74 -1.21
CA ASN A 114 12.51 24.13 0.17
C ASN A 114 12.00 23.06 1.15
N VAL A 115 10.84 22.47 0.89
CA VAL A 115 10.23 21.44 1.74
C VAL A 115 11.06 20.16 1.70
N ILE A 116 11.54 19.74 0.52
CA ILE A 116 12.40 18.56 0.44
C ILE A 116 13.78 18.82 1.06
N SER A 117 14.36 20.00 0.89
CA SER A 117 15.61 20.39 1.55
C SER A 117 15.45 20.37 3.08
N GLU A 118 14.31 20.82 3.59
CA GLU A 118 13.97 20.72 5.02
C GLU A 118 13.86 19.27 5.47
N ALA A 119 13.21 18.40 4.70
CA ALA A 119 13.13 16.96 5.00
C ALA A 119 14.52 16.33 5.11
N LEU A 120 15.38 16.54 4.09
CA LEU A 120 16.74 16.03 4.06
C LEU A 120 17.59 16.56 5.20
N LYS A 121 17.48 17.87 5.53
CA LYS A 121 18.18 18.45 6.68
C LYS A 121 17.79 17.78 7.99
N ASN A 122 16.49 17.52 8.20
CA ASN A 122 16.00 16.89 9.42
C ASN A 122 16.45 15.42 9.57
N THR A 123 16.90 14.73 8.50
CA THR A 123 17.50 13.39 8.62
C THR A 123 18.77 13.36 9.48
N SER A 124 19.44 14.51 9.66
CA SER A 124 20.59 14.64 10.57
C SER A 124 20.25 14.43 12.05
N LEU A 125 18.96 14.47 12.41
CA LEU A 125 18.47 14.21 13.76
C LEU A 125 18.33 12.71 14.07
N LEU A 126 18.49 11.85 13.06
CA LEU A 126 18.30 10.41 13.16
C LEU A 126 19.64 9.69 13.37
N LYS A 127 19.58 8.49 13.96
CA LYS A 127 20.73 7.59 13.97
C LYS A 127 21.05 7.10 12.56
N ILE A 128 22.24 6.55 12.36
CA ILE A 128 22.74 6.20 11.02
C ILE A 128 21.87 5.14 10.30
N ASP A 129 21.37 4.17 11.05
CA ASP A 129 20.51 3.07 10.58
C ASP A 129 19.10 3.58 10.24
N GLU A 130 18.51 4.40 11.12
CA GLU A 130 17.23 5.09 10.89
C GLU A 130 17.32 6.04 9.69
N LYS A 131 18.42 6.81 9.61
CA LYS A 131 18.69 7.76 8.53
C LYS A 131 18.73 7.05 7.17
N ALA A 132 19.39 5.90 7.08
CA ALA A 132 19.46 5.13 5.83
C ALA A 132 18.07 4.68 5.35
N LYS A 133 17.22 4.23 6.27
CA LYS A 133 15.83 3.82 5.99
C LYS A 133 15.00 5.01 5.54
N VAL A 134 15.04 6.13 6.29
CA VAL A 134 14.28 7.34 5.96
C VAL A 134 14.69 7.94 4.62
N LEU A 135 15.99 7.99 4.31
CA LEU A 135 16.44 8.44 2.99
C LEU A 135 15.97 7.51 1.86
N SER A 136 15.91 6.19 2.10
CA SER A 136 15.32 5.24 1.14
C SER A 136 13.82 5.47 0.96
N ASP A 137 13.08 5.74 2.04
CA ASP A 137 11.66 6.08 1.96
C ASP A 137 11.43 7.39 1.18
N ILE A 138 12.29 8.39 1.41
CA ILE A 138 12.30 9.65 0.65
C ILE A 138 12.51 9.39 -0.85
N LEU A 139 13.46 8.53 -1.25
CA LEU A 139 13.66 8.13 -2.66
C LEU A 139 12.45 7.39 -3.25
N GLY A 140 11.70 6.65 -2.42
CA GLY A 140 10.42 6.06 -2.79
C GLY A 140 9.36 7.10 -3.15
N ILE A 141 9.46 8.31 -2.59
CA ILE A 141 8.47 9.39 -2.70
C ILE A 141 8.85 10.41 -3.78
N ILE A 142 10.12 10.83 -3.84
CA ILE A 142 10.56 11.84 -4.80
C ILE A 142 10.46 11.30 -6.23
N LYS A 143 9.76 12.03 -7.10
CA LYS A 143 9.69 11.75 -8.54
C LYS A 143 10.73 12.52 -9.37
N ASP A 144 11.26 13.61 -8.82
CA ASP A 144 12.31 14.40 -9.47
C ASP A 144 13.61 13.59 -9.52
N LEU A 145 14.14 13.37 -10.73
CA LEU A 145 15.30 12.50 -10.95
C LEU A 145 16.61 13.13 -10.47
N ASP A 146 16.72 14.46 -10.48
CA ASP A 146 17.94 15.15 -10.06
C ASP A 146 18.06 15.12 -8.54
N GLU A 147 16.97 15.40 -7.83
CA GLU A 147 16.93 15.24 -6.36
C GLU A 147 17.14 13.78 -5.96
N SER A 148 16.53 12.84 -6.69
CA SER A 148 16.74 11.40 -6.44
C SER A 148 18.20 10.99 -6.59
N ARG A 149 18.93 11.55 -7.56
CA ARG A 149 20.37 11.27 -7.75
C ARG A 149 21.21 11.72 -6.56
N GLU A 150 20.94 12.91 -6.02
CA GLU A 150 21.67 13.42 -4.86
C GLU A 150 21.40 12.59 -3.61
N VAL A 151 20.13 12.23 -3.36
CA VAL A 151 19.78 11.39 -2.22
C VAL A 151 20.38 9.97 -2.36
N VAL A 152 20.38 9.37 -3.55
CA VAL A 152 21.07 8.07 -3.78
C VAL A 152 22.55 8.15 -3.43
N LYS A 153 23.26 9.22 -3.80
CA LYS A 153 24.67 9.40 -3.43
C LYS A 153 24.86 9.44 -1.93
N GLU A 154 23.97 10.09 -1.19
CA GLU A 154 24.02 10.13 0.27
C GLU A 154 23.76 8.76 0.89
N VAL A 155 22.74 8.03 0.43
CA VAL A 155 22.43 6.68 0.93
C VAL A 155 23.59 5.73 0.68
N LEU A 156 24.21 5.76 -0.50
CA LEU A 156 25.37 4.90 -0.80
C LEU A 156 26.55 5.14 0.16
N LYS A 157 26.78 6.40 0.60
CA LYS A 157 27.83 6.71 1.60
C LYS A 157 27.49 6.14 2.98
N ILE A 158 26.21 6.07 3.33
CA ILE A 158 25.74 5.55 4.62
C ILE A 158 25.79 4.03 4.62
N VAL A 159 25.37 3.38 3.52
CA VAL A 159 25.38 1.93 3.33
C VAL A 159 26.75 1.29 3.62
N GLU A 160 27.84 1.96 3.23
CA GLU A 160 29.21 1.48 3.50
C GLU A 160 29.58 1.50 5.01
N LYS A 161 28.82 2.22 5.84
CA LYS A 161 29.02 2.33 7.29
C LYS A 161 28.08 1.45 8.12
N LEU A 162 27.06 0.86 7.49
CA LEU A 162 26.10 -0.02 8.17
C LEU A 162 26.69 -1.41 8.42
N ASP A 163 26.18 -2.09 9.44
CA ASP A 163 26.44 -3.51 9.62
C ASP A 163 25.84 -4.35 8.49
N GLU A 164 26.26 -5.61 8.36
CA GLU A 164 25.83 -6.48 7.26
C GLU A 164 24.31 -6.69 7.19
N LYS A 165 23.65 -6.85 8.34
CA LYS A 165 22.23 -7.17 8.39
C LYS A 165 21.38 -5.97 8.00
N GLU A 166 21.73 -4.79 8.51
CA GLU A 166 21.06 -3.54 8.17
C GLU A 166 21.34 -3.11 6.74
N ARG A 167 22.57 -3.36 6.26
CA ARG A 167 23.00 -3.04 4.90
C ARG A 167 22.17 -3.75 3.83
N ASP A 168 21.90 -5.04 4.00
CA ASP A 168 21.21 -5.84 2.97
C ASP A 168 19.79 -5.34 2.69
N GLY A 169 19.05 -4.96 3.74
CA GLY A 169 17.72 -4.34 3.60
C GLY A 169 17.79 -3.02 2.85
N VAL A 170 18.71 -2.13 3.23
CA VAL A 170 18.89 -0.81 2.58
C VAL A 170 19.41 -0.96 1.15
N LEU A 171 20.27 -1.94 0.86
CA LEU A 171 20.73 -2.20 -0.50
C LEU A 171 19.57 -2.61 -1.42
N SER A 172 18.64 -3.44 -0.93
CA SER A 172 17.48 -3.87 -1.72
C SER A 172 16.59 -2.70 -2.15
N THR A 173 16.41 -1.70 -1.28
CA THR A 173 15.63 -0.50 -1.58
C THR A 173 16.37 0.43 -2.52
N VAL A 174 17.66 0.69 -2.27
CA VAL A 174 18.51 1.53 -3.14
C VAL A 174 18.61 0.98 -4.56
N ILE A 175 18.59 -0.34 -4.73
CA ILE A 175 18.57 -0.99 -6.05
C ILE A 175 17.34 -0.56 -6.86
N LEU A 176 16.16 -0.51 -6.24
CA LEU A 176 14.95 -0.03 -6.91
C LEU A 176 15.12 1.44 -7.36
N ASP A 177 15.73 2.27 -6.54
CA ASP A 177 15.93 3.68 -6.83
C ASP A 177 17.00 3.92 -7.90
N LEU A 178 18.10 3.15 -7.88
CA LEU A 178 19.10 3.12 -8.94
C LEU A 178 18.49 2.76 -10.29
N LEU A 179 17.58 1.77 -10.33
CA LEU A 179 16.84 1.40 -11.52
C LEU A 179 15.96 2.57 -12.03
N LYS A 180 15.25 3.26 -11.13
CA LYS A 180 14.42 4.43 -11.50
C LYS A 180 15.24 5.55 -12.14
N ILE A 181 16.42 5.86 -11.60
CA ILE A 181 17.32 6.90 -12.16
C ILE A 181 18.17 6.42 -13.35
N GLY A 182 17.97 5.17 -13.80
CA GLY A 182 18.62 4.59 -14.98
C GLY A 182 20.00 3.96 -14.74
N ASN A 183 20.46 3.89 -13.49
CA ASN A 183 21.75 3.28 -13.15
C ASN A 183 21.64 1.76 -12.94
N ILE A 184 21.36 1.05 -14.04
CA ILE A 184 21.13 -0.40 -14.06
C ILE A 184 22.38 -1.18 -13.64
N GLU A 185 23.56 -0.74 -14.11
CA GLU A 185 24.82 -1.43 -13.85
C GLU A 185 25.14 -1.46 -12.36
N LYS A 186 25.01 -0.31 -11.68
CA LYS A 186 25.22 -0.25 -10.23
C LYS A 186 24.16 -1.04 -9.47
N ALA A 187 22.90 -1.03 -9.92
CA ALA A 187 21.84 -1.85 -9.32
C ALA A 187 22.18 -3.35 -9.37
N ILE A 188 22.68 -3.84 -10.50
CA ILE A 188 23.12 -5.24 -10.65
C ILE A 188 24.35 -5.52 -9.78
N GLU A 189 25.34 -4.64 -9.75
CA GLU A 189 26.52 -4.77 -8.91
C GLU A 189 26.14 -4.92 -7.42
N LEU A 190 25.29 -4.01 -6.92
CA LEU A 190 24.85 -4.02 -5.53
C LEU A 190 23.98 -5.24 -5.19
N SER A 191 23.15 -5.73 -6.12
CA SER A 191 22.34 -6.93 -5.88
C SER A 191 23.19 -8.17 -5.56
N LYS A 192 24.41 -8.25 -6.10
CA LYS A 192 25.34 -9.35 -5.84
C LYS A 192 25.99 -9.29 -4.46
N ARG A 193 26.06 -8.09 -3.85
CA ARG A 193 26.63 -7.87 -2.51
C ARG A 193 25.67 -8.30 -1.39
N ILE A 194 24.37 -8.40 -1.69
CA ILE A 194 23.35 -8.82 -0.72
C ILE A 194 23.56 -10.30 -0.39
N LYS A 195 23.66 -10.60 0.90
CA LYS A 195 23.86 -11.96 1.43
C LYS A 195 22.56 -12.57 1.92
N ASP A 196 21.71 -11.79 2.58
CA ASP A 196 20.38 -12.22 3.00
C ASP A 196 19.53 -12.61 1.78
N HIS A 197 19.09 -13.86 1.77
CA HIS A 197 18.38 -14.45 0.63
C HIS A 197 17.02 -13.79 0.37
N PHE A 198 16.37 -13.24 1.38
CA PHE A 198 15.09 -12.55 1.21
C PHE A 198 15.32 -11.22 0.50
N TRP A 199 16.22 -10.38 1.01
CA TRP A 199 16.55 -9.09 0.38
C TRP A 199 17.15 -9.25 -1.02
N LYS A 200 17.95 -10.30 -1.23
CA LYS A 200 18.52 -10.64 -2.53
C LYS A 200 17.44 -11.05 -3.54
N THR A 201 16.45 -11.81 -3.10
CA THR A 201 15.29 -12.15 -3.93
C THR A 201 14.55 -10.89 -4.37
N GLU A 202 14.29 -9.95 -3.45
CA GLU A 202 13.62 -8.69 -3.78
C GLU A 202 14.39 -7.86 -4.81
N ALA A 203 15.71 -7.73 -4.62
CA ALA A 203 16.57 -7.03 -5.57
C ALA A 203 16.47 -7.63 -6.98
N TYR A 204 16.51 -8.97 -7.11
CA TYR A 204 16.38 -9.63 -8.41
C TYR A 204 14.99 -9.47 -9.02
N ILE A 205 13.92 -9.46 -8.22
CA ILE A 205 12.57 -9.15 -8.70
C ILE A 205 12.51 -7.72 -9.28
N TYR A 206 13.09 -6.74 -8.59
CA TYR A 206 13.11 -5.35 -9.08
C TYR A 206 13.88 -5.21 -10.39
N ILE A 207 15.06 -5.83 -10.48
CA ILE A 207 15.87 -5.85 -11.71
C ILE A 207 15.10 -6.54 -12.85
N ALA A 208 14.52 -7.72 -12.60
CA ALA A 208 13.75 -8.47 -13.60
C ALA A 208 12.60 -7.63 -14.15
N TYR A 209 11.78 -7.05 -13.26
CA TYR A 209 10.62 -6.27 -13.68
C TYR A 209 11.01 -4.98 -14.42
N TYR A 210 12.08 -4.32 -14.00
CA TYR A 210 12.59 -3.14 -14.70
C TYR A 210 13.08 -3.50 -16.11
N LEU A 211 13.90 -4.55 -16.24
CA LEU A 211 14.41 -5.00 -17.53
C LEU A 211 13.29 -5.43 -18.48
N TYR A 212 12.27 -6.12 -17.98
CA TYR A 212 11.06 -6.45 -18.74
C TYR A 212 10.39 -5.18 -19.31
N LYS A 213 10.16 -4.17 -18.46
CA LYS A 213 9.59 -2.89 -18.90
C LYS A 213 10.46 -2.17 -19.93
N SER A 214 11.77 -2.28 -19.81
CA SER A 214 12.73 -1.75 -20.78
C SER A 214 12.91 -2.63 -22.02
N LYS A 215 12.11 -3.69 -22.20
CA LYS A 215 12.23 -4.67 -23.30
C LYS A 215 13.62 -5.31 -23.42
N LYS A 216 14.30 -5.48 -22.28
CA LYS A 216 15.62 -6.13 -22.15
C LYS A 216 15.46 -7.55 -21.58
N GLN A 217 16.52 -8.36 -21.69
CA GLN A 217 16.50 -9.74 -21.18
C GLN A 217 16.39 -9.76 -19.65
N TYR A 218 15.28 -10.30 -19.13
CA TYR A 218 14.95 -10.30 -17.71
C TYR A 218 14.84 -11.68 -17.07
N LYS A 219 14.58 -12.73 -17.87
CA LYS A 219 14.29 -14.09 -17.37
C LYS A 219 15.40 -14.65 -16.47
N ASN A 220 16.66 -14.32 -16.74
CA ASN A 220 17.78 -14.74 -15.89
C ASN A 220 17.61 -14.24 -14.44
N TYR A 221 17.17 -12.99 -14.25
CA TYR A 221 16.96 -12.43 -12.92
C TYR A 221 15.74 -13.02 -12.21
N ILE A 222 14.72 -13.47 -12.95
CA ILE A 222 13.63 -14.27 -12.37
C ILE A 222 14.18 -15.59 -11.83
N ASN A 223 14.99 -16.30 -12.61
CA ASN A 223 15.59 -17.57 -12.16
C ASN A 223 16.49 -17.36 -10.93
N MET A 224 17.30 -16.31 -10.91
CA MET A 224 18.12 -15.95 -9.75
C MET A 224 17.26 -15.59 -8.53
N ALA A 225 16.10 -14.95 -8.73
CA ALA A 225 15.15 -14.68 -7.66
C ALA A 225 14.56 -15.98 -7.09
N VAL A 226 14.16 -16.93 -7.94
CA VAL A 226 13.66 -18.25 -7.51
C VAL A 226 14.73 -19.01 -6.74
N GLU A 227 15.96 -19.08 -7.26
CA GLU A 227 17.09 -19.73 -6.59
C GLU A 227 17.35 -19.13 -5.22
N SER A 228 17.39 -17.79 -5.12
CA SER A 228 17.57 -17.10 -3.85
C SER A 228 16.41 -17.38 -2.88
N ALA A 229 15.16 -17.35 -3.35
CA ALA A 229 13.99 -17.63 -2.53
C ALA A 229 14.02 -19.05 -1.94
N MET A 230 14.41 -20.05 -2.73
CA MET A 230 14.52 -21.44 -2.29
C MET A 230 15.59 -21.66 -1.21
N ASN A 231 16.58 -20.77 -1.13
CA ASN A 231 17.60 -20.80 -0.08
C ASN A 231 17.18 -20.10 1.23
N ILE A 232 15.97 -19.52 1.29
CA ILE A 232 15.41 -18.96 2.53
C ILE A 232 14.98 -20.10 3.45
N LYS A 233 15.62 -20.18 4.63
CA LYS A 233 15.39 -21.24 5.63
C LYS A 233 13.99 -21.17 6.24
N ASP A 234 13.59 -19.97 6.66
CA ASP A 234 12.28 -19.73 7.28
C ASP A 234 11.16 -19.86 6.25
N GLU A 235 10.19 -20.74 6.51
CA GLU A 235 9.09 -21.04 5.60
C GLU A 235 8.21 -19.81 5.33
N PHE A 236 7.94 -18.99 6.34
CA PHE A 236 7.10 -17.81 6.19
C PHE A 236 7.76 -16.78 5.25
N TRP A 237 9.06 -16.52 5.45
CA TRP A 237 9.82 -15.63 4.57
C TRP A 237 10.01 -16.20 3.17
N ARG A 238 10.21 -17.51 3.04
CA ARG A 238 10.29 -18.20 1.74
C ARG A 238 8.98 -18.07 0.96
N ASP A 239 7.85 -18.39 1.59
CA ASP A 239 6.52 -18.28 0.98
C ASP A 239 6.20 -16.84 0.58
N THR A 240 6.61 -15.87 1.40
CA THR A 240 6.48 -14.44 1.08
C THR A 240 7.30 -14.06 -0.14
N ALA A 241 8.55 -14.52 -0.24
CA ALA A 241 9.43 -14.27 -1.39
C ALA A 241 8.89 -14.93 -2.67
N LEU A 242 8.48 -16.20 -2.60
CA LEU A 242 7.87 -16.93 -3.72
C LEU A 242 6.55 -16.27 -4.19
N THR A 243 5.74 -15.75 -3.26
CA THR A 243 4.55 -14.96 -3.60
C THR A 243 4.92 -13.70 -4.40
N LYS A 244 5.99 -12.99 -4.02
CA LYS A 244 6.46 -11.80 -4.77
C LYS A 244 6.95 -12.18 -6.18
N ILE A 245 7.61 -13.34 -6.32
CA ILE A 245 8.03 -13.87 -7.62
C ILE A 245 6.82 -14.20 -8.49
N ALA A 246 5.81 -14.92 -7.97
CA ALA A 246 4.58 -15.23 -8.71
C ALA A 246 3.87 -13.97 -9.20
N ILE A 247 3.82 -12.91 -8.38
CA ILE A 247 3.28 -11.60 -8.79
C ILE A 247 4.12 -10.97 -9.91
N CYS A 248 5.45 -11.10 -9.86
CA CYS A 248 6.34 -10.61 -10.92
C CYS A 248 6.09 -11.37 -12.23
N LEU A 249 6.00 -12.70 -12.17
CA LEU A 249 5.75 -13.57 -13.32
C LEU A 249 4.42 -13.22 -14.02
N VAL A 250 3.36 -12.97 -13.25
CA VAL A 250 2.08 -12.48 -13.80
C VAL A 250 2.23 -11.14 -14.52
N LYS A 251 3.01 -10.21 -13.95
CA LYS A 251 3.28 -8.91 -14.60
C LYS A 251 4.13 -9.04 -15.87
N THR A 252 4.97 -10.06 -15.96
CA THR A 252 5.78 -10.36 -17.14
C THR A 252 5.11 -11.32 -18.14
N GLY A 253 3.88 -11.76 -17.85
CA GLY A 253 3.06 -12.61 -18.71
C GLY A 253 3.33 -14.11 -18.62
N ASP A 254 4.13 -14.56 -17.65
CA ASP A 254 4.47 -15.98 -17.45
C ASP A 254 3.53 -16.61 -16.40
N TYR A 255 2.30 -16.86 -16.81
CA TYR A 255 1.24 -17.32 -15.90
C TYR A 255 1.43 -18.76 -15.43
N ASP A 256 1.96 -19.64 -16.28
CA ASP A 256 2.14 -21.05 -15.96
C ASP A 256 3.14 -21.21 -14.80
N GLN A 257 4.30 -20.56 -14.90
CA GLN A 257 5.28 -20.56 -13.81
C GLN A 257 4.74 -19.86 -12.56
N ALA A 258 3.96 -18.78 -12.72
CA ALA A 258 3.32 -18.11 -11.57
C ALA A 258 2.36 -19.03 -10.81
N ILE A 259 1.57 -19.84 -11.55
CA ILE A 259 0.65 -20.82 -10.99
C ILE A 259 1.43 -21.95 -10.31
N GLU A 260 2.46 -22.50 -10.95
CA GLU A 260 3.30 -23.55 -10.39
C GLU A 260 3.90 -23.14 -9.04
N ILE A 261 4.58 -21.99 -9.00
CA ILE A 261 5.16 -21.45 -7.77
C ILE A 261 4.08 -21.22 -6.71
N SER A 262 2.92 -20.69 -7.10
CA SER A 262 1.83 -20.41 -6.16
C SER A 262 1.19 -21.67 -5.58
N LYS A 263 1.13 -22.77 -6.35
CA LYS A 263 0.60 -24.06 -5.87
C LYS A 263 1.59 -24.77 -4.94
N ALA A 264 2.88 -24.47 -5.04
CA ALA A 264 3.90 -25.00 -4.12
C ALA A 264 3.89 -24.33 -2.73
N ILE A 265 3.22 -23.17 -2.60
CA ILE A 265 3.09 -22.44 -1.33
C ILE A 265 1.90 -22.97 -0.52
N LYS A 266 2.07 -23.11 0.80
CA LYS A 266 1.03 -23.66 1.68
C LYS A 266 -0.23 -22.76 1.77
N SER A 267 -0.04 -21.45 1.73
CA SER A 267 -1.10 -20.45 1.83
C SER A 267 -1.69 -20.09 0.47
N ASP A 268 -3.02 -20.14 0.35
CA ASP A 268 -3.75 -19.73 -0.86
C ASP A 268 -3.62 -18.23 -1.21
N LYS A 269 -2.96 -17.43 -0.37
CA LYS A 269 -2.71 -16.00 -0.62
C LYS A 269 -1.96 -15.76 -1.94
N ALA A 270 -1.03 -16.64 -2.30
CA ALA A 270 -0.28 -16.57 -3.56
C ALA A 270 -1.19 -16.82 -4.75
N LEU A 271 -1.97 -17.92 -4.73
CA LEU A 271 -2.97 -18.24 -5.75
C LEU A 271 -3.99 -17.11 -5.94
N LYS A 272 -4.51 -16.53 -4.85
CA LYS A 272 -5.38 -15.34 -4.93
C LYS A 272 -4.73 -14.20 -5.70
N SER A 273 -3.43 -13.98 -5.49
CA SER A 273 -2.69 -12.88 -6.14
C SER A 273 -2.51 -13.14 -7.63
N VAL A 274 -2.27 -14.39 -8.03
CA VAL A 274 -2.23 -14.81 -9.44
C VAL A 274 -3.60 -14.63 -10.10
N VAL A 275 -4.68 -15.10 -9.46
CA VAL A 275 -6.07 -14.90 -9.95
C VAL A 275 -6.37 -13.42 -10.19
N CYS A 276 -6.07 -12.56 -9.21
CA CYS A 276 -6.31 -11.12 -9.36
C CYS A 276 -5.46 -10.48 -10.47
N GLY A 277 -4.26 -11.00 -10.74
CA GLY A 277 -3.42 -10.51 -11.84
C GLY A 277 -3.88 -10.99 -13.21
N MET A 278 -4.28 -12.27 -13.34
CA MET A 278 -4.90 -12.81 -14.56
C MET A 278 -6.19 -12.06 -14.92
N SER A 279 -7.03 -11.78 -13.92
CA SER A 279 -8.24 -10.97 -14.05
C SER A 279 -7.97 -9.58 -14.63
N LYS A 280 -6.93 -8.88 -14.13
CA LYS A 280 -6.54 -7.56 -14.66
C LYS A 280 -6.04 -7.60 -16.10
N ASN A 281 -5.51 -8.74 -16.55
CA ASN A 281 -5.09 -8.97 -17.93
C ASN A 281 -6.20 -9.63 -18.76
N GLU A 282 -7.47 -9.49 -18.33
CA GLU A 282 -8.68 -9.95 -19.01
C GLU A 282 -8.79 -11.47 -19.24
N MET A 283 -7.95 -12.28 -18.58
CA MET A 283 -8.01 -13.74 -18.62
C MET A 283 -9.08 -14.28 -17.67
N PHE A 284 -10.31 -13.79 -17.80
CA PHE A 284 -11.39 -14.04 -16.82
C PHE A 284 -11.72 -15.52 -16.65
N ASN A 285 -11.76 -16.29 -17.74
CA ASN A 285 -12.08 -17.72 -17.68
C ASN A 285 -11.01 -18.51 -16.92
N ASN A 286 -9.73 -18.30 -17.27
CA ASN A 286 -8.62 -18.93 -16.57
C ASN A 286 -8.53 -18.48 -15.10
N ALA A 287 -8.79 -17.20 -14.82
CA ALA A 287 -8.84 -16.67 -13.46
C ALA A 287 -9.97 -17.31 -12.64
N LEU A 288 -11.15 -17.50 -13.23
CA LEU A 288 -12.30 -18.17 -12.60
C LEU A 288 -12.03 -19.65 -12.34
N GLU A 289 -11.35 -20.32 -13.27
CA GLU A 289 -10.93 -21.72 -13.11
C GLU A 289 -9.92 -21.87 -11.97
N LEU A 290 -8.85 -21.07 -11.99
CA LEU A 290 -7.84 -21.08 -10.94
C LEU A 290 -8.42 -20.70 -9.56
N ALA A 291 -9.40 -19.78 -9.51
CA ALA A 291 -10.08 -19.44 -8.27
C ALA A 291 -10.85 -20.61 -7.64
N LYS A 292 -11.29 -21.61 -8.43
CA LYS A 292 -11.94 -22.81 -7.90
C LYS A 292 -10.97 -23.67 -7.08
N GLU A 293 -9.68 -23.66 -7.45
CA GLU A 293 -8.63 -24.45 -6.80
C GLU A 293 -8.24 -23.90 -5.41
N ILE A 294 -8.55 -22.63 -5.11
CA ILE A 294 -8.30 -22.03 -3.79
C ILE A 294 -9.14 -22.77 -2.74
N LYS A 295 -8.54 -23.26 -1.65
CA LYS A 295 -9.25 -24.05 -0.63
C LYS A 295 -9.96 -23.16 0.38
N SER A 296 -9.30 -22.11 0.86
CA SER A 296 -9.83 -21.17 1.84
C SER A 296 -10.96 -20.32 1.26
N ASN A 297 -12.15 -20.37 1.85
CA ASN A 297 -13.28 -19.51 1.46
C ASN A 297 -12.93 -18.02 1.55
N PHE A 298 -12.13 -17.62 2.54
CA PHE A 298 -11.64 -16.25 2.68
C PHE A 298 -10.82 -15.81 1.46
N TRP A 299 -9.78 -16.57 1.09
CA TRP A 299 -8.94 -16.23 -0.06
C TRP A 299 -9.70 -16.35 -1.38
N LYS A 300 -10.57 -17.36 -1.52
CA LYS A 300 -11.42 -17.55 -2.70
C LYS A 300 -12.36 -16.37 -2.91
N ALA A 301 -13.01 -15.88 -1.85
CA ALA A 301 -13.90 -14.74 -1.96
C ALA A 301 -13.16 -13.44 -2.34
N LEU A 302 -11.97 -13.22 -1.77
CA LEU A 302 -11.13 -12.07 -2.14
C LEU A 302 -10.62 -12.16 -3.59
N ALA A 303 -10.35 -13.37 -4.09
CA ALA A 303 -9.97 -13.61 -5.49
C ALA A 303 -11.13 -13.33 -6.46
N LEU A 304 -12.29 -13.93 -6.22
CA LEU A 304 -13.48 -13.74 -7.07
C LEU A 304 -13.96 -12.30 -7.06
N SER A 305 -13.87 -11.59 -5.94
CA SER A 305 -14.22 -10.17 -5.91
C SER A 305 -13.27 -9.30 -6.76
N CYS A 306 -12.01 -9.70 -7.00
CA CYS A 306 -11.16 -9.03 -8.01
C CYS A 306 -11.76 -9.17 -9.42
N ILE A 307 -12.23 -10.37 -9.76
CA ILE A 307 -12.88 -10.67 -11.04
C ILE A 307 -14.15 -9.84 -11.21
N VAL A 308 -14.99 -9.78 -10.17
CA VAL A 308 -16.19 -8.91 -10.15
C VAL A 308 -15.84 -7.47 -10.48
N ARG A 309 -14.85 -6.89 -9.79
CA ARG A 309 -14.38 -5.52 -10.05
C ARG A 309 -13.94 -5.36 -11.50
N ASP A 310 -13.03 -6.22 -11.96
CA ASP A 310 -12.39 -6.04 -13.27
C ASP A 310 -13.39 -6.24 -14.42
N LEU A 311 -14.36 -7.15 -14.29
CA LEU A 311 -15.49 -7.27 -15.21
C LEU A 311 -16.35 -5.99 -15.23
N GLY A 312 -16.78 -5.52 -14.05
CA GLY A 312 -17.62 -4.33 -13.94
C GLY A 312 -16.96 -3.05 -14.46
N MET A 313 -15.66 -2.87 -14.20
CA MET A 313 -14.88 -1.74 -14.74
C MET A 313 -14.79 -1.74 -16.28
N LEU A 314 -14.95 -2.90 -16.92
CA LEU A 314 -15.01 -3.04 -18.38
C LEU A 314 -16.45 -2.97 -18.92
N GLY A 315 -17.44 -2.69 -18.07
CA GLY A 315 -18.86 -2.74 -18.45
C GLY A 315 -19.39 -4.14 -18.76
N LYS A 316 -18.64 -5.20 -18.41
CA LYS A 316 -19.05 -6.60 -18.59
C LYS A 316 -19.95 -7.01 -17.42
N SER A 317 -20.89 -7.92 -17.68
CA SER A 317 -21.76 -8.47 -16.62
C SER A 317 -20.93 -9.18 -15.55
N TYR A 318 -21.16 -8.82 -14.29
CA TYR A 318 -20.48 -9.38 -13.13
C TYR A 318 -21.43 -10.03 -12.11
N ASP A 319 -22.75 -9.95 -12.33
CA ASP A 319 -23.76 -10.36 -11.34
C ASP A 319 -23.68 -11.85 -10.99
N GLU A 320 -23.36 -12.72 -11.95
CA GLU A 320 -23.18 -14.15 -11.70
C GLU A 320 -22.00 -14.41 -10.74
N VAL A 321 -20.86 -13.76 -11.03
CA VAL A 321 -19.65 -13.88 -10.19
C VAL A 321 -19.87 -13.23 -8.83
N LEU A 322 -20.62 -12.12 -8.78
CA LEU A 322 -21.01 -11.45 -7.54
C LEU A 322 -21.88 -12.36 -6.66
N ASN A 323 -22.90 -12.99 -7.23
CA ASN A 323 -23.75 -13.93 -6.50
C ASN A 323 -22.95 -15.12 -5.96
N LYS A 324 -21.99 -15.63 -6.74
CA LYS A 324 -21.08 -16.69 -6.30
C LYS A 324 -20.18 -16.23 -5.14
N VAL A 325 -19.60 -15.03 -5.22
CA VAL A 325 -18.71 -14.54 -4.16
C VAL A 325 -19.47 -14.25 -2.87
N LEU A 326 -20.70 -13.74 -2.95
CA LEU A 326 -21.55 -13.52 -1.77
C LEU A 326 -21.92 -14.83 -1.08
N LYS A 327 -22.29 -15.87 -1.84
CA LYS A 327 -22.52 -17.22 -1.30
C LYS A 327 -21.28 -17.79 -0.59
N ILE A 328 -20.09 -17.59 -1.15
CA ILE A 328 -18.84 -18.03 -0.51
C ILE A 328 -18.55 -17.22 0.75
N ALA A 329 -18.84 -15.91 0.74
CA ALA A 329 -18.69 -15.06 1.92
C ALA A 329 -19.59 -15.51 3.07
N ASP A 330 -20.80 -15.99 2.77
CA ASP A 330 -21.71 -16.56 3.77
C ASP A 330 -21.23 -17.89 4.36
N MET A 331 -20.35 -18.61 3.66
CA MET A 331 -19.71 -19.85 4.14
C MET A 331 -18.42 -19.60 4.96
N ILE A 332 -18.15 -18.36 5.37
CA ILE A 332 -16.99 -18.02 6.21
C ILE A 332 -17.43 -18.02 7.68
N ASP A 333 -16.94 -18.98 8.44
CA ASP A 333 -17.34 -19.17 9.85
C ASP A 333 -16.87 -18.04 10.77
N ASN A 334 -15.68 -17.48 10.51
CA ASN A 334 -15.15 -16.39 11.33
C ASN A 334 -15.86 -15.06 10.98
N PRO A 335 -16.60 -14.43 11.91
CA PRO A 335 -17.43 -13.27 11.63
C PRO A 335 -16.61 -12.02 11.23
N VAL A 336 -15.40 -11.88 11.76
CA VAL A 336 -14.48 -10.79 11.38
C VAL A 336 -13.98 -11.01 9.94
N HIS A 337 -13.60 -12.24 9.57
CA HIS A 337 -13.22 -12.57 8.20
C HIS A 337 -14.39 -12.37 7.21
N LYS A 338 -15.61 -12.74 7.60
CA LYS A 338 -16.82 -12.47 6.80
C LYS A 338 -16.99 -10.97 6.59
N SER A 339 -16.88 -10.17 7.65
CA SER A 339 -16.98 -8.71 7.59
C SER A 339 -15.91 -8.08 6.69
N ILE A 340 -14.66 -8.55 6.76
CA ILE A 340 -13.56 -8.12 5.87
C ILE A 340 -13.87 -8.39 4.40
N VAL A 341 -14.41 -9.58 4.10
CA VAL A 341 -14.76 -9.97 2.73
C VAL A 341 -15.92 -9.11 2.21
N LEU A 342 -16.97 -8.92 3.00
CA LEU A 342 -18.12 -8.08 2.62
C LEU A 342 -17.71 -6.62 2.41
N TYR A 343 -16.88 -6.06 3.30
CA TYR A 343 -16.24 -4.75 3.10
C TYR A 343 -15.46 -4.68 1.78
N ASN A 344 -14.64 -5.69 1.48
CA ASN A 344 -13.88 -5.71 0.23
C ASN A 344 -14.78 -5.78 -1.01
N ILE A 345 -15.88 -6.54 -0.95
CA ILE A 345 -16.83 -6.65 -2.05
C ILE A 345 -17.55 -5.31 -2.22
N SER A 346 -18.10 -4.71 -1.17
CA SER A 346 -18.85 -3.45 -1.26
C SER A 346 -17.99 -2.31 -1.82
N CYS A 347 -16.74 -2.16 -1.37
CA CYS A 347 -15.83 -1.15 -1.93
C CYS A 347 -15.49 -1.39 -3.40
N LYS A 348 -15.42 -2.65 -3.85
CA LYS A 348 -15.18 -2.97 -5.27
C LYS A 348 -16.41 -2.67 -6.13
N ILE A 349 -17.61 -2.94 -5.62
CA ILE A 349 -18.87 -2.61 -6.29
C ILE A 349 -19.07 -1.08 -6.37
N ALA A 350 -18.77 -0.34 -5.30
CA ALA A 350 -18.80 1.12 -5.32
C ALA A 350 -17.85 1.69 -6.38
N LYS A 351 -16.65 1.11 -6.55
CA LYS A 351 -15.70 1.52 -7.60
C LYS A 351 -16.21 1.30 -9.03
N ILE A 352 -17.08 0.32 -9.23
CA ILE A 352 -17.76 0.07 -10.52
C ILE A 352 -18.85 1.14 -10.78
N GLY A 353 -19.31 1.86 -9.74
CA GLY A 353 -20.36 2.86 -9.82
C GLY A 353 -21.74 2.38 -9.37
N ASP A 354 -21.86 1.13 -8.88
CA ASP A 354 -23.13 0.59 -8.35
C ASP A 354 -23.24 0.84 -6.84
N GLU A 355 -23.39 2.10 -6.46
CA GLU A 355 -23.44 2.52 -5.04
C GLU A 355 -24.56 1.81 -4.27
N LYS A 356 -25.72 1.61 -4.91
CA LYS A 356 -26.87 0.96 -4.28
C LYS A 356 -26.53 -0.48 -3.85
N LYS A 357 -26.01 -1.31 -4.76
CA LYS A 357 -25.59 -2.68 -4.39
C LYS A 357 -24.44 -2.67 -3.38
N ALA A 358 -23.54 -1.71 -3.46
CA ALA A 358 -22.47 -1.58 -2.48
C ALA A 358 -23.03 -1.37 -1.06
N LEU A 359 -23.98 -0.45 -0.89
CA LEU A 359 -24.62 -0.18 0.40
C LEU A 359 -25.48 -1.36 0.89
N GLU A 360 -26.18 -2.07 0.00
CA GLU A 360 -26.90 -3.31 0.36
C GLU A 360 -25.96 -4.38 0.95
N ILE A 361 -24.72 -4.46 0.46
CA ILE A 361 -23.69 -5.36 1.00
C ILE A 361 -23.14 -4.85 2.34
N VAL A 362 -22.99 -3.53 2.51
CA VAL A 362 -22.56 -2.92 3.79
C VAL A 362 -23.54 -3.22 4.91
N GLU A 363 -24.83 -3.26 4.64
CA GLU A 363 -25.83 -3.61 5.66
C GLU A 363 -25.67 -5.03 6.20
N LYS A 364 -25.02 -5.93 5.46
CA LYS A 364 -24.71 -7.30 5.90
C LYS A 364 -23.45 -7.41 6.76
N ILE A 365 -22.71 -6.31 6.95
CA ILE A 365 -21.51 -6.28 7.78
C ILE A 365 -21.92 -6.11 9.24
N GLU A 366 -21.68 -7.14 10.05
CA GLU A 366 -22.02 -7.13 11.48
C GLU A 366 -20.98 -6.40 12.34
N ASP A 367 -19.70 -6.51 11.98
CA ASP A 367 -18.63 -5.84 12.73
C ASP A 367 -18.69 -4.32 12.54
N THR A 368 -18.82 -3.59 13.65
CA THR A 368 -18.99 -2.14 13.66
C THR A 368 -17.83 -1.39 13.00
N PHE A 369 -16.59 -1.84 13.24
CA PHE A 369 -15.41 -1.21 12.64
C PHE A 369 -15.41 -1.38 11.12
N TRP A 370 -15.64 -2.60 10.62
CA TRP A 370 -15.69 -2.86 9.18
C TRP A 370 -16.88 -2.18 8.51
N LYS A 371 -18.04 -2.09 9.17
CA LYS A 371 -19.21 -1.37 8.64
C LYS A 371 -18.92 0.12 8.51
N ALA A 372 -18.38 0.74 9.57
CA ALA A 372 -18.00 2.15 9.55
C ALA A 372 -16.93 2.45 8.47
N LYS A 373 -15.90 1.60 8.38
CA LYS A 373 -14.86 1.72 7.37
C LYS A 373 -15.41 1.60 5.94
N ALA A 374 -16.37 0.69 5.72
CA ALA A 374 -17.04 0.55 4.43
C ALA A 374 -17.80 1.83 4.03
N LEU A 375 -18.60 2.39 4.95
CA LEU A 375 -19.36 3.63 4.71
C LEU A 375 -18.43 4.80 4.36
N ARG A 376 -17.33 4.96 5.12
CA ARG A 376 -16.31 5.97 4.86
C ARG A 376 -15.67 5.82 3.48
N ASP A 377 -15.25 4.61 3.13
CA ASP A 377 -14.59 4.37 1.84
C ASP A 377 -15.55 4.55 0.66
N ILE A 378 -16.82 4.14 0.79
CA ILE A 378 -17.84 4.35 -0.22
C ILE A 378 -18.13 5.84 -0.40
N ALA A 379 -18.23 6.61 0.68
CA ALA A 379 -18.41 8.07 0.62
C ALA A 379 -17.29 8.76 -0.17
N ILE A 380 -16.04 8.34 0.05
CA ILE A 380 -14.87 8.85 -0.67
C ILE A 380 -14.91 8.45 -2.15
N ILE A 381 -15.27 7.20 -2.44
CA ILE A 381 -15.36 6.70 -3.83
C ILE A 381 -16.43 7.48 -4.59
N GLY A 382 -17.63 7.65 -4.01
CA GLY A 382 -18.72 8.41 -4.61
C GLY A 382 -18.48 9.92 -4.68
N GLY A 383 -17.53 10.45 -3.90
CA GLY A 383 -17.13 11.87 -4.01
C GLY A 383 -16.12 12.17 -5.12
N LYS A 384 -15.52 11.13 -5.72
CA LYS A 384 -14.53 11.24 -6.80
C LYS A 384 -15.09 10.91 -8.19
N GLN A 385 -16.27 10.31 -8.24
CA GLN A 385 -17.05 10.07 -9.45
C GLN A 385 -17.91 11.31 -9.73
#